data_AF-A0A8H6CIB0-F1
#
_entry.id   AF-A0A8H6CIB0-F1
#
_cell.length_a   1.000
_cell.length_b   1.000
_cell.length_c   1.000
_cell.angle_alpha   90.00
_cell.angle_beta   90.00
_cell.angle_gamma   90.00
#
_symmetry.space_group_name_H-M   'P 1'
#
loop_
_entity.id
_entity.type
_entity.pdbx_description
1 polymer ?
#
loop_
_entity_poly.entity_id
_entity_poly.type
_entity_poly.pdbx_seq_one_letter_code
_entity_poly.pdbx_strand_id
1 'polypeptide(L)'
;MAYVLAGASLSRLVLATDCHDANVDDLTDAYTASSKSELSSGLRWFYCAGLGVALLSMSIISLCHVHKEFDGERIGKRYRISVRVSVAIILIFLPLADSLSSLKLVSITTGLIVLTLMIDVYGSTSIHDDFWKCTTQCRYRANCHIKKKLAMDAVKKGATIRLDEVRLEIGREKAYYDQV
;
A
#
# COMPACT_ATOMS: atom_id res chain seq x y z
N MET A 1 6.51 -2.23 11.76
CA MET A 1 7.87 -2.59 12.22
C MET A 1 8.60 -3.57 11.29
N ALA A 2 7.93 -4.52 10.62
CA ALA A 2 8.59 -5.45 9.68
C ALA A 2 9.36 -4.78 8.51
N TYR A 3 8.87 -3.65 7.99
CA TYR A 3 9.60 -2.84 7.00
C TYR A 3 10.97 -2.33 7.50
N VAL A 4 11.10 -2.05 8.80
CA VAL A 4 12.37 -1.58 9.39
C VAL A 4 13.39 -2.70 9.43
N LEU A 5 12.95 -3.94 9.70
CA LEU A 5 13.82 -5.12 9.65
C LEU A 5 14.31 -5.40 8.22
N ALA A 6 13.43 -5.23 7.23
CA ALA A 6 13.81 -5.30 5.82
C ALA A 6 14.81 -4.18 5.44
N GLY A 7 14.59 -2.94 5.89
CA GLY A 7 15.54 -1.85 5.65
C GLY A 7 16.90 -2.07 6.32
N ALA A 8 16.91 -2.59 7.55
CA ALA A 8 18.14 -2.91 8.27
C ALA A 8 18.92 -4.04 7.59
N SER A 9 18.24 -5.07 7.09
CA SER A 9 18.89 -6.17 6.34
C SER A 9 19.43 -5.70 4.99
N LEU A 10 18.74 -4.78 4.29
CA LEU A 10 19.20 -4.20 3.03
C LEU A 10 20.59 -3.56 3.15
N SER A 11 20.89 -2.90 4.28
CA SER A 11 22.19 -2.26 4.53
C SER A 11 23.38 -3.24 4.54
N ARG A 12 23.10 -4.54 4.72
CA ARG A 12 24.07 -5.64 4.75
C ARG A 12 23.93 -6.57 3.54
N LEU A 13 22.94 -6.34 2.67
CA LEU A 13 22.59 -7.23 1.56
C LEU A 13 23.31 -6.85 0.24
N VAL A 14 23.73 -5.58 0.10
CA VAL A 14 24.46 -5.11 -1.09
C VAL A 14 25.92 -5.52 -0.94
N LEU A 15 26.31 -6.56 -1.67
CA LEU A 15 27.68 -7.02 -1.73
C LEU A 15 28.39 -6.34 -2.89
N ALA A 16 29.59 -5.79 -2.64
CA ALA A 16 30.38 -5.13 -3.68
C ALA A 16 30.68 -6.09 -4.86
N THR A 17 30.79 -7.39 -4.60
CA THR A 17 31.11 -8.42 -5.60
C THR A 17 29.95 -8.81 -6.53
N ASP A 18 28.73 -8.28 -6.34
CA ASP A 18 27.58 -8.59 -7.22
C ASP A 18 27.56 -7.73 -8.51
N CYS A 19 28.45 -6.77 -8.66
CA CYS A 19 28.62 -5.97 -9.89
C CYS A 19 29.73 -6.55 -10.78
N HIS A 20 29.45 -6.68 -12.07
CA HIS A 20 30.39 -7.24 -13.06
C HIS A 20 31.68 -6.41 -13.20
N ASP A 21 31.63 -5.10 -12.92
CA ASP A 21 32.77 -4.17 -12.96
C ASP A 21 33.36 -3.87 -11.56
N ALA A 22 32.98 -4.62 -10.53
CA ALA A 22 33.53 -4.38 -9.20
C ALA A 22 34.95 -4.97 -9.09
N ASN A 23 35.95 -4.10 -9.03
CA ASN A 23 37.32 -4.50 -8.75
C ASN A 23 37.46 -4.89 -7.26
N VAL A 24 37.74 -6.15 -6.99
CA VAL A 24 37.92 -6.68 -5.63
C VAL A 24 39.15 -6.10 -4.94
N ASP A 25 40.12 -5.60 -5.70
CA ASP A 25 41.36 -5.01 -5.18
C ASP A 25 41.19 -3.59 -4.64
N ASP A 26 40.06 -2.92 -4.93
CA ASP A 26 39.69 -1.63 -4.35
C ASP A 26 39.02 -1.76 -2.97
N LEU A 27 38.75 -2.99 -2.48
CA LEU A 27 38.17 -3.20 -1.15
C LEU A 27 39.24 -3.10 -0.06
N THR A 28 39.00 -2.23 0.92
CA THR A 28 39.75 -2.22 2.18
C THR A 28 39.60 -3.56 2.91
N ASP A 29 40.65 -4.05 3.58
CA ASP A 29 40.69 -5.35 4.28
C ASP A 29 39.48 -5.64 5.17
N ALA A 30 38.90 -4.60 5.79
CA ALA A 30 37.68 -4.69 6.59
C ALA A 30 36.43 -5.15 5.80
N TYR A 31 36.31 -4.74 4.54
CA TYR A 31 35.24 -5.13 3.63
C TYR A 31 35.52 -6.49 2.98
N THR A 32 36.78 -6.83 2.71
CA THR A 32 37.21 -8.14 2.20
C THR A 32 36.87 -9.27 3.17
N ALA A 33 37.00 -9.03 4.48
CA ALA A 33 36.61 -9.99 5.52
C ALA A 33 35.08 -10.17 5.64
N SER A 34 34.29 -9.16 5.27
CA SER A 34 32.82 -9.23 5.24
C SER A 34 32.25 -9.71 3.90
N SER A 35 33.02 -9.62 2.81
CA SER A 35 32.61 -10.04 1.47
C SER A 35 32.75 -11.55 1.29
N LYS A 36 32.00 -12.34 2.05
CA LYS A 36 31.80 -13.74 1.68
C LYS A 36 30.93 -13.79 0.41
N SER A 37 31.35 -14.57 -0.57
CA SER A 37 30.71 -14.71 -1.89
C SER A 37 29.26 -15.20 -1.85
N GLU A 38 28.83 -15.78 -0.73
CA GLU A 38 27.46 -16.22 -0.50
C GLU A 38 26.83 -15.44 0.65
N LEU A 39 25.72 -14.77 0.36
CA LEU A 39 24.83 -14.21 1.38
C LEU A 39 24.39 -15.31 2.34
N SER A 40 24.41 -15.01 3.64
CA SER A 40 23.75 -15.86 4.63
C SER A 40 22.27 -16.01 4.28
N SER A 41 21.80 -17.25 4.10
CA SER A 41 20.41 -17.56 3.77
C SER A 41 19.43 -16.91 4.75
N GLY A 42 19.82 -16.76 6.02
CA GLY A 42 19.04 -16.05 7.03
C GLY A 42 18.76 -14.59 6.64
N LEU A 43 19.75 -13.88 6.08
CA LEU A 43 19.61 -12.47 5.69
C LEU A 43 18.62 -12.30 4.52
N ARG A 44 18.65 -13.22 3.55
CA ARG A 44 17.71 -13.27 2.43
C ARG A 44 16.28 -13.46 2.93
N TRP A 45 16.08 -14.43 3.83
CA TRP A 45 14.78 -14.68 4.46
C TRP A 45 14.29 -13.49 5.28
N PHE A 46 15.15 -12.86 6.09
CA PHE A 46 14.75 -11.68 6.87
C PHE A 46 14.33 -10.51 5.99
N TYR A 47 15.05 -10.26 4.90
CA TYR A 47 14.73 -9.20 3.96
C TYR A 47 13.40 -9.48 3.23
N CYS A 48 13.31 -10.63 2.57
CA CYS A 48 12.17 -11.00 1.74
C CYS A 48 10.90 -11.28 2.56
N ALA A 49 11.00 -12.10 3.62
CA ALA A 49 9.85 -12.39 4.48
C ALA A 49 9.43 -11.15 5.28
N GLY A 50 10.37 -10.29 5.70
CA GLY A 50 10.06 -9.03 6.36
C GLY A 50 9.19 -8.11 5.48
N LEU A 51 9.55 -7.97 4.19
CA LEU A 51 8.75 -7.21 3.22
C LEU A 51 7.40 -7.87 2.94
N GLY A 52 7.38 -9.18 2.73
CA GLY A 52 6.15 -9.93 2.47
C GLY A 52 5.15 -9.87 3.64
N VAL A 53 5.60 -10.08 4.87
CA VAL A 53 4.77 -9.99 6.08
C VAL A 53 4.27 -8.57 6.30
N ALA A 54 5.09 -7.55 5.99
CA ALA A 54 4.65 -6.17 6.07
C ALA A 54 3.51 -5.87 5.08
N LEU A 55 3.64 -6.33 3.83
CA LEU A 55 2.59 -6.17 2.82
C LEU A 55 1.33 -6.97 3.14
N LEU A 56 1.46 -8.19 3.67
CA LEU A 56 0.31 -8.99 4.12
C LEU A 56 -0.44 -8.31 5.27
N SER A 57 0.28 -7.87 6.31
CA SER A 57 -0.34 -7.18 7.44
C SER A 57 -1.03 -5.88 7.01
N MET A 58 -0.41 -5.09 6.13
CA MET A 58 -1.04 -3.90 5.55
C MET A 58 -2.31 -4.25 4.74
N SER A 59 -2.32 -5.39 4.05
CA SER A 59 -3.49 -5.90 3.31
C SER A 59 -4.62 -6.30 4.26
N ILE A 60 -4.29 -7.02 5.34
CA ILE A 60 -5.26 -7.43 6.37
C ILE A 60 -5.88 -6.21 7.04
N ILE A 61 -5.07 -5.21 7.40
CA ILE A 61 -5.57 -3.95 7.97
C ILE A 61 -6.52 -3.27 6.97
N SER A 62 -6.19 -3.25 5.68
CA SER A 62 -7.05 -2.67 4.63
C SER A 62 -8.38 -3.43 4.46
N LEU A 63 -8.38 -4.75 4.69
CA LEU A 63 -9.60 -5.57 4.69
C LEU A 63 -10.47 -5.32 5.93
N CYS A 64 -9.86 -5.32 7.12
CA CYS A 64 -10.56 -5.13 8.39
C CYS A 64 -11.11 -3.70 8.55
N HIS A 65 -10.45 -2.71 7.96
CA HIS A 65 -10.95 -1.35 7.98
C HIS A 65 -12.13 -1.21 7.02
N VAL A 66 -13.32 -0.95 7.57
CA VAL A 66 -14.50 -0.51 6.81
C VAL A 66 -14.12 0.81 6.16
N HIS A 67 -13.71 0.72 4.91
CA HIS A 67 -13.35 1.87 4.11
C HIS A 67 -14.63 2.43 3.49
N LYS A 68 -14.74 3.74 3.53
CA LYS A 68 -15.79 4.48 2.85
C LYS A 68 -15.67 4.19 1.36
N GLU A 69 -16.70 3.60 0.76
CA GLU A 69 -16.70 3.33 -0.68
C GLU A 69 -16.85 4.67 -1.40
N PHE A 70 -15.88 4.99 -2.26
CA PHE A 70 -15.93 6.15 -3.14
C PHE A 70 -16.52 5.69 -4.48
N ASP A 71 -17.67 6.25 -4.90
CA ASP A 71 -18.15 6.06 -6.27
C ASP A 71 -17.24 6.88 -7.20
N GLY A 72 -16.24 6.21 -7.78
CA GLY A 72 -15.26 6.86 -8.66
C GLY A 72 -13.89 6.19 -8.74
N GLU A 73 -13.61 5.16 -7.93
CA GLU A 73 -12.33 4.43 -7.99
C GLU A 73 -12.11 3.76 -9.36
N ARG A 74 -10.96 4.01 -10.01
CA ARG A 74 -10.59 3.36 -11.28
C ARG A 74 -10.52 1.83 -11.18
N ILE A 75 -10.08 1.32 -10.03
CA ILE A 75 -9.90 -0.10 -9.76
C ILE A 75 -10.54 -0.42 -8.43
N GLY A 76 -11.49 -1.36 -8.41
CA GLY A 76 -12.18 -1.75 -7.20
C GLY A 76 -11.23 -2.28 -6.12
N LYS A 77 -11.54 -1.96 -4.85
CA LYS A 77 -10.78 -2.35 -3.66
C LYS A 77 -10.33 -3.82 -3.65
N ARG A 78 -11.20 -4.74 -4.08
CA ARG A 78 -10.93 -6.18 -4.09
C ARG A 78 -9.73 -6.53 -4.96
N TYR A 79 -9.63 -5.93 -6.15
CA TYR A 79 -8.54 -6.21 -7.08
C TYR A 79 -7.20 -5.68 -6.55
N ARG A 80 -7.18 -4.45 -6.01
CA ARG A 80 -5.96 -3.85 -5.40
C ARG A 80 -5.42 -4.73 -4.27
N ILE A 81 -6.31 -5.21 -3.39
CA ILE A 81 -5.92 -6.11 -2.29
C ILE A 81 -5.43 -7.45 -2.83
N SER A 82 -6.08 -8.04 -3.84
CA SER A 82 -5.61 -9.29 -4.45
C SER A 82 -4.21 -9.16 -5.04
N VAL A 83 -3.93 -8.11 -5.81
CA VAL A 83 -2.59 -7.86 -6.37
C VAL A 83 -1.54 -7.74 -5.27
N ARG A 84 -1.86 -6.97 -4.21
CA ARG A 84 -0.96 -6.78 -3.06
C ARG A 84 -0.67 -8.09 -2.32
N VAL A 85 -1.68 -8.94 -2.13
CA VAL A 85 -1.52 -10.27 -1.50
C VAL A 85 -0.69 -11.20 -2.40
N SER A 86 -0.93 -11.21 -3.71
CA SER A 86 -0.13 -12.00 -4.66
C SER A 86 1.33 -11.61 -4.63
N VAL A 87 1.65 -10.31 -4.65
CA VAL A 87 3.04 -9.82 -4.56
C VAL A 87 3.67 -10.20 -3.22
N ALA A 88 2.93 -10.10 -2.12
CA ALA A 88 3.44 -10.48 -0.81
C ALA A 88 3.78 -11.98 -0.72
N ILE A 89 2.96 -12.84 -1.34
CA ILE A 89 3.25 -14.28 -1.46
C ILE A 89 4.52 -14.50 -2.28
N ILE A 90 4.64 -13.84 -3.44
CA ILE A 90 5.85 -13.95 -4.28
C ILE A 90 7.11 -13.57 -3.49
N LEU A 91 7.06 -12.49 -2.70
CA LEU A 91 8.19 -12.06 -1.88
C LEU A 91 8.56 -13.08 -0.79
N ILE A 92 7.60 -13.80 -0.20
CA ILE A 92 7.89 -14.84 0.81
C ILE A 92 8.55 -16.07 0.18
N PHE A 93 8.21 -16.40 -1.07
CA PHE A 93 8.79 -17.54 -1.78
C PHE A 93 10.09 -17.21 -2.55
N LEU A 94 10.34 -15.93 -2.85
CA LEU A 94 11.55 -15.47 -3.52
C LEU A 94 12.88 -15.91 -2.86
N PRO A 95 13.05 -15.94 -1.53
CA PRO A 95 14.30 -16.37 -0.90
C PRO A 95 14.57 -17.87 -1.04
N LEU A 96 13.64 -18.67 -1.58
CA LEU A 96 13.83 -20.09 -1.90
C LEU A 96 14.58 -20.29 -3.23
N ALA A 97 14.70 -19.24 -4.05
CA ALA A 97 15.48 -19.28 -5.28
C ALA A 97 16.97 -19.02 -4.97
N ASP A 98 17.70 -20.08 -4.65
CA ASP A 98 19.11 -20.00 -4.23
C ASP A 98 20.06 -19.50 -5.33
N SER A 99 19.65 -19.56 -6.61
CA SER A 99 20.45 -19.19 -7.78
C SER A 99 20.51 -17.69 -8.09
N LEU A 100 19.85 -16.83 -7.29
CA LEU A 100 19.80 -15.39 -7.55
C LEU A 100 20.91 -14.64 -6.80
N SER A 101 21.72 -13.89 -7.57
CA SER A 101 22.64 -12.87 -7.06
C SER A 101 21.88 -11.83 -6.22
N SER A 102 22.52 -11.28 -5.18
CA SER A 102 21.88 -10.36 -4.23
C SER A 102 21.28 -9.13 -4.92
N LEU A 103 22.01 -8.59 -5.89
CA LEU A 103 21.59 -7.44 -6.67
C LEU A 103 20.33 -7.73 -7.50
N LYS A 104 20.25 -8.92 -8.11
CA LYS A 104 19.05 -9.35 -8.86
C LYS A 104 17.86 -9.51 -7.92
N LEU A 105 18.08 -10.09 -6.74
CA LEU A 105 17.04 -10.24 -5.72
C LEU A 105 16.48 -8.88 -5.29
N VAL A 106 17.35 -7.91 -4.95
CA VAL A 106 16.94 -6.54 -4.58
C VAL A 106 16.24 -5.81 -5.74
N SER A 107 16.72 -5.98 -6.97
CA SER A 107 16.10 -5.38 -8.14
C SER A 107 14.67 -5.92 -8.35
N ILE A 108 14.48 -7.23 -8.22
CA ILE A 108 13.17 -7.88 -8.36
C ILE A 108 12.23 -7.40 -7.26
N THR A 109 12.65 -7.47 -5.99
CA THR A 109 11.79 -7.03 -4.86
C THR A 109 11.38 -5.57 -5.00
N THR A 110 12.32 -4.69 -5.34
CA THR A 110 12.05 -3.25 -5.54
C THR A 110 11.10 -3.02 -6.71
N GLY A 111 11.30 -3.72 -7.83
CA GLY A 111 10.40 -3.64 -9.00
C GLY A 111 8.97 -4.07 -8.67
N LEU A 112 8.80 -5.18 -7.93
CA LEU A 112 7.47 -5.63 -7.48
C LEU A 112 6.80 -4.63 -6.54
N ILE A 113 7.55 -4.02 -5.62
CA ILE A 113 7.01 -3.01 -4.70
C ILE A 113 6.57 -1.76 -5.47
N VAL A 114 7.41 -1.22 -6.35
CA VAL A 114 7.09 -0.03 -7.15
C VAL A 114 5.87 -0.29 -8.04
N LEU A 115 5.79 -1.46 -8.68
CA LEU A 115 4.64 -1.84 -9.49
C LEU A 115 3.36 -1.94 -8.66
N THR A 116 3.42 -2.53 -7.47
CA THR A 116 2.29 -2.61 -6.54
C THR A 116 1.82 -1.22 -6.13
N LEU A 117 2.77 -0.33 -5.78
CA LEU A 117 2.47 1.05 -5.43
C LEU A 117 1.85 1.82 -6.59
N MET A 118 2.36 1.65 -7.82
CA MET A 118 1.78 2.26 -9.01
C MET A 118 0.33 1.81 -9.22
N ILE A 119 0.05 0.51 -9.11
CA ILE A 119 -1.32 -0.02 -9.24
C ILE A 119 -2.22 0.50 -8.12
N ASP A 120 -1.72 0.56 -6.88
CA ASP A 120 -2.48 1.06 -5.74
C ASP A 120 -2.81 2.55 -5.88
N VAL A 121 -1.81 3.37 -6.23
CA VAL A 121 -1.98 4.82 -6.46
C VAL A 121 -2.93 5.05 -7.62
N TYR A 122 -2.67 4.44 -8.79
CA TYR A 122 -3.51 4.56 -9.97
C TYR A 122 -4.94 4.08 -9.72
N GLY A 123 -5.09 2.97 -9.00
CA GLY A 123 -6.39 2.41 -8.66
C GLY A 123 -7.14 3.26 -7.63
N SER A 124 -6.44 4.02 -6.78
CA SER A 124 -7.03 4.95 -5.81
C SER A 124 -7.42 6.32 -6.39
N THR A 125 -6.92 6.66 -7.58
CA THR A 125 -7.30 7.88 -8.28
C THR A 125 -8.75 7.78 -8.78
N SER A 126 -9.53 8.83 -8.51
CA SER A 126 -10.89 8.99 -9.02
C SER A 126 -10.87 9.21 -10.55
N ILE A 127 -11.83 8.63 -11.27
CA ILE A 127 -11.97 8.79 -12.72
C ILE A 127 -12.20 10.26 -13.13
N HIS A 128 -12.82 11.06 -12.27
CA HIS A 128 -13.20 12.46 -12.57
C HIS A 128 -12.24 13.53 -12.04
N ASP A 129 -11.17 13.16 -11.31
CA ASP A 129 -10.20 14.13 -10.83
C ASP A 129 -8.89 14.05 -11.64
N ASP A 130 -8.47 15.20 -12.18
CA ASP A 130 -7.15 15.39 -12.80
C ASP A 130 -6.07 15.23 -11.71
N PHE A 131 -5.14 14.28 -11.89
CA PHE A 131 -4.07 13.95 -10.92
C PHE A 131 -3.22 15.17 -10.47
N TRP A 132 -3.22 16.24 -11.26
CA TRP A 132 -2.43 17.46 -11.06
C TRP A 132 -3.26 18.73 -10.83
N LYS A 133 -4.61 18.67 -10.83
CA LYS A 133 -5.45 19.86 -10.59
C LYS A 133 -6.30 19.69 -9.33
N CYS A 134 -5.95 20.45 -8.30
CA CYS A 134 -6.83 20.71 -7.15
C CYS A 134 -7.86 21.78 -7.53
N THR A 135 -8.94 21.45 -8.22
CA THR A 135 -9.95 22.46 -8.59
C THR A 135 -11.36 21.93 -8.61
N THR A 136 -11.83 21.31 -7.53
CA THR A 136 -13.27 21.09 -7.35
C THR A 136 -13.62 20.96 -5.87
N GLN A 137 -14.68 21.65 -5.45
CA GLN A 137 -15.22 21.54 -4.10
C GLN A 137 -15.79 20.13 -3.89
N CYS A 138 -15.23 19.37 -2.93
CA CYS A 138 -15.75 18.06 -2.55
C CYS A 138 -17.22 18.19 -2.09
N ARG A 139 -18.17 17.69 -2.89
CA ARG A 139 -19.59 17.67 -2.52
C ARG A 139 -19.89 16.40 -1.72
N TYR A 140 -20.06 16.56 -0.41
CA TYR A 140 -20.50 15.49 0.48
C TYR A 140 -21.98 15.17 0.23
N ARG A 141 -22.28 13.99 -0.34
CA ARG A 141 -23.61 13.38 -0.22
C ARG A 141 -23.55 12.31 0.87
N ALA A 142 -24.50 12.34 1.78
CA ALA A 142 -24.80 11.19 2.61
C ALA A 142 -26.21 10.77 2.27
N ASN A 143 -26.40 9.46 2.03
CA ASN A 143 -27.72 8.90 1.89
C ASN A 143 -28.29 8.70 3.30
N CYS A 144 -28.74 9.80 3.89
CA CYS A 144 -29.41 9.73 5.17
C CYS A 144 -30.86 9.26 4.95
N HIS A 145 -31.27 8.19 5.62
CA HIS A 145 -32.65 7.70 5.68
C HIS A 145 -33.52 8.63 6.55
N ILE A 146 -33.36 9.94 6.39
CA ILE A 146 -34.18 10.95 7.06
C ILE A 146 -35.60 10.81 6.52
N LYS A 147 -36.59 10.73 7.41
CA LYS A 147 -38.01 10.80 7.04
C LYS A 147 -38.20 12.04 6.15
N LYS A 148 -38.70 11.87 4.91
CA LYS A 148 -38.88 12.95 3.92
C LYS A 148 -39.48 14.24 4.51
N LYS A 149 -40.37 14.10 5.49
CA LYS A 149 -41.00 15.21 6.22
C LYS A 149 -40.01 16.09 6.99
N LEU A 150 -39.05 15.50 7.73
CA LEU A 150 -38.04 16.23 8.48
C LEU A 150 -37.03 16.92 7.56
N ALA A 151 -36.62 16.25 6.49
CA ALA A 151 -35.75 16.84 5.48
C ALA A 151 -36.43 18.03 4.78
N MET A 152 -37.70 17.90 4.40
CA MET A 152 -38.46 18.98 3.77
C MET A 152 -38.74 20.16 4.71
N ASP A 153 -39.01 19.90 6.00
CA ASP A 153 -39.25 20.97 6.98
C ASP A 153 -37.97 21.74 7.30
N ALA A 154 -36.81 21.08 7.34
CA ALA A 154 -35.52 21.75 7.52
C ALA A 154 -35.12 22.59 6.30
N VAL A 155 -35.36 22.10 5.08
CA VAL A 155 -35.14 22.85 3.84
C VAL A 155 -36.04 24.08 3.78
N LYS A 156 -37.32 23.96 4.13
CA LYS A 156 -38.26 25.10 4.19
C LYS A 156 -37.86 26.16 5.22
N LYS A 157 -37.25 25.75 6.34
CA LYS A 157 -36.81 26.65 7.41
C LYS A 157 -35.41 27.21 7.20
N GLY A 158 -34.69 26.80 6.15
CA GLY A 158 -33.30 27.17 5.93
C GLY A 158 -32.36 26.73 7.06
N ALA A 159 -32.75 25.70 7.83
CA ALA A 159 -32.03 25.27 9.01
C ALA A 159 -30.94 24.25 8.65
N THR A 160 -29.74 24.44 9.17
CA THR A 160 -28.65 23.46 9.06
C THR A 160 -28.89 22.31 10.04
N ILE A 161 -29.10 21.10 9.53
CA ILE A 161 -29.27 19.91 10.37
C ILE A 161 -27.89 19.44 10.82
N ARG A 162 -27.66 19.37 12.13
CA ARG A 162 -26.48 18.68 12.68
C ARG A 162 -26.65 17.18 12.55
N LEU A 163 -25.78 16.55 11.76
CA LEU A 163 -25.81 15.10 11.46
C LEU A 163 -25.59 14.22 12.70
N ASP A 164 -25.01 14.79 13.76
CA ASP A 164 -24.73 14.09 15.02
C ASP A 164 -26.01 13.71 15.77
N GLU A 165 -27.05 14.55 15.68
CA GLU A 165 -28.35 14.32 16.33
C GLU A 165 -29.19 13.28 15.57
N VAL A 166 -29.13 13.29 14.23
CA VAL A 166 -29.85 12.33 13.36
C VAL A 166 -29.26 10.91 13.45
N ARG A 167 -27.93 10.82 13.64
CA ARG A 167 -27.21 9.54 13.81
C ARG A 167 -27.65 8.78 15.07
N LEU A 168 -28.16 9.46 16.10
CA LEU A 168 -28.66 8.82 17.32
C LEU A 168 -30.05 8.19 17.13
N GLU A 169 -30.87 8.71 16.22
CA GLU A 169 -32.21 8.17 15.94
C GLU A 169 -32.21 7.03 14.90
N ILE A 170 -31.27 7.06 13.95
CA ILE A 170 -31.25 6.13 12.82
C ILE A 170 -29.92 5.38 12.85
N GLY A 171 -29.99 4.11 13.27
CA GLY A 171 -28.82 3.25 13.44
C GLY A 171 -27.84 3.30 12.26
N ARG A 172 -26.57 3.59 12.60
CA ARG A 172 -25.33 3.48 11.80
C ARG A 172 -25.51 3.50 10.26
N GLU A 173 -25.64 4.69 9.69
CA GLU A 173 -25.73 4.93 8.24
C GLU A 173 -24.40 4.76 7.49
N LYS A 174 -24.48 4.32 6.22
CA LYS A 174 -23.39 4.28 5.23
C LYS A 174 -23.45 5.53 4.36
N ALA A 175 -22.40 6.34 4.35
CA ALA A 175 -22.29 7.52 3.50
C ALA A 175 -21.57 7.19 2.18
N TYR A 176 -22.21 7.46 1.04
CA TYR A 176 -21.65 7.34 -0.32
C TYR A 176 -21.46 8.72 -0.94
N TYR A 177 -20.28 8.96 -1.50
CA TYR A 177 -19.91 10.20 -2.19
C TYR A 177 -20.08 10.06 -3.69
N ASP A 178 -20.60 11.10 -4.33
CA ASP A 178 -20.82 11.20 -5.77
C ASP A 178 -20.14 12.51 -6.25
N GLN A 179 -19.13 12.40 -7.12
CA GLN A 179 -18.42 13.54 -7.73
C GLN A 179 -18.87 13.67 -9.19
N VAL A 180 -19.49 14.81 -9.52
CA VAL A 180 -19.89 15.22 -10.89
C VAL A 180 -18.67 15.69 -11.67
#